data_AF-A0A9E7B8J2-F1
#
_entry.id   AF-A0A9E7B8J2-F1
#
_cell.length_a   1.000
_cell.length_b   1.000
_cell.length_c   1.000
_cell.angle_alpha   90.00
_cell.angle_beta   90.00
_cell.angle_gamma   90.00
#
_symmetry.space_group_name_H-M   'P 1'
#
loop_
_entity.id
_entity.type
_entity.pdbx_description
1 polymer ?
#
loop_
_entity_poly.entity_id
_entity_poly.type
_entity_poly.pdbx_seq_one_letter_code
_entity_poly.pdbx_strand_id
1 'polypeptide(L)'
;MEFKSPLSQRILISFILLTTVVSGLFSFGIMAAINLVKEDLVTAEFNRKFPDILVDYERGRTPKLDLGTQFYSGTEGLPYYLQDLEPGFNEVKSEQSSFHVLMRKEQERPFYLVREQTNSGQHENLLQITVIAGFFLSVIASLILGIMMIRRIIAPVKRLTDQVHNREKLLLDAPPLSSGYTNDEVGRLAQAFDRTIGMLQESLLRESLFTSDVSHELRTPLMVIKSSCELLIAKDQLDNYTRQRIDTINKATREIQELVDAFLTLARGKDTEQESASLT
;
A
#
# COMPACT_ATOMS: atom_id res chain seq x y z
N MET A 1 3.67 -15.32 9.96
CA MET A 1 4.47 -14.23 9.34
C MET A 1 4.05 -12.93 10.00
N GLU A 2 4.85 -12.38 10.91
CA GLU A 2 4.57 -11.08 11.52
C GLU A 2 4.98 -9.95 10.57
N PHE A 3 4.02 -9.30 9.93
CA PHE A 3 4.27 -8.08 9.17
C PHE A 3 4.54 -6.92 10.15
N LYS A 4 5.81 -6.69 10.49
CA LYS A 4 6.29 -5.66 11.43
C LYS A 4 6.28 -4.22 10.88
N SER A 5 5.40 -3.86 9.94
CA SER A 5 5.20 -2.44 9.56
C SER A 5 3.76 -2.14 9.16
N PRO A 6 3.17 -1.03 9.65
CA PRO A 6 1.79 -0.67 9.32
C PRO A 6 1.59 -0.42 7.83
N LEU A 7 2.63 0.02 7.11
CA LEU A 7 2.57 0.24 5.66
C LEU A 7 2.42 -1.08 4.87
N SER A 8 3.18 -2.12 5.22
CA SER A 8 3.11 -3.41 4.52
C SER A 8 1.76 -4.10 4.69
N GLN A 9 1.18 -4.02 5.89
CA GLN A 9 -0.15 -4.53 6.17
C GLN A 9 -1.21 -3.76 5.39
N ARG A 10 -1.15 -2.41 5.37
CA ARG A 10 -2.09 -1.58 4.62
C ARG A 10 -2.07 -1.89 3.13
N ILE A 11 -0.89 -2.02 2.53
CA ILE A 11 -0.77 -2.34 1.10
C ILE A 11 -1.34 -3.73 0.80
N LEU A 12 -1.03 -4.73 1.63
CA LEU A 12 -1.57 -6.08 1.48
C LEU A 12 -3.11 -6.09 1.56
N ILE A 13 -3.65 -5.46 2.60
CA ILE A 13 -5.09 -5.38 2.84
C ILE A 13 -5.77 -4.65 1.68
N SER A 14 -5.23 -3.50 1.26
CA SER A 14 -5.78 -2.74 0.12
C SER A 14 -5.77 -3.57 -1.17
N PHE A 15 -4.71 -4.32 -1.43
CA PHE A 15 -4.61 -5.15 -2.64
C PHE A 15 -5.61 -6.31 -2.62
N ILE A 16 -5.72 -7.02 -1.50
CA ILE A 16 -6.69 -8.11 -1.32
C ILE A 16 -8.12 -7.57 -1.39
N LEU A 17 -8.40 -6.45 -0.71
CA LEU A 17 -9.72 -5.83 -0.71
C LEU A 17 -10.11 -5.37 -2.12
N LEU A 18 -9.22 -4.69 -2.83
CA LEU A 18 -9.45 -4.27 -4.21
C LEU A 18 -9.73 -5.47 -5.12
N THR A 19 -8.89 -6.52 -5.06
CA THR A 19 -9.12 -7.72 -5.89
C THR A 19 -10.43 -8.42 -5.53
N THR A 20 -10.76 -8.50 -4.25
CA THR A 20 -12.01 -9.12 -3.78
C THR A 20 -13.22 -8.33 -4.29
N VAL A 21 -13.19 -7.01 -4.21
CA VAL A 21 -14.26 -6.15 -4.70
C VAL A 21 -14.40 -6.25 -6.22
N VAL A 22 -13.31 -6.10 -6.97
CA VAL A 22 -13.32 -6.16 -8.44
C VAL A 22 -13.76 -7.53 -8.94
N SER A 23 -13.17 -8.60 -8.40
CA SER A 23 -13.50 -9.97 -8.81
C SER A 23 -14.91 -10.37 -8.36
N GLY A 24 -15.38 -9.86 -7.22
CA GLY A 24 -16.75 -10.04 -6.75
C GLY A 24 -17.76 -9.36 -7.67
N LEU A 25 -17.51 -8.11 -8.05
CA LEU A 25 -18.33 -7.38 -9.02
C LEU A 25 -18.34 -8.07 -10.40
N PHE A 26 -17.19 -8.55 -10.86
CA PHE A 26 -17.10 -9.25 -12.15
C PHE A 26 -17.83 -10.59 -12.11
N SER A 27 -17.65 -11.37 -11.05
CA SER A 27 -18.34 -12.64 -10.80
C SER A 27 -19.86 -12.44 -10.75
N PHE A 28 -20.33 -11.45 -9.99
CA PHE A 28 -21.74 -11.08 -9.91
C PHE A 28 -22.29 -10.63 -11.28
N GLY A 29 -21.56 -9.78 -11.99
CA GLY A 29 -21.95 -9.31 -13.33
C GLY A 29 -22.05 -10.44 -14.35
N ILE A 30 -21.10 -11.38 -14.34
CA ILE A 30 -21.16 -12.57 -15.20
C ILE A 30 -22.38 -13.41 -14.85
N MET A 31 -22.62 -13.70 -13.57
CA MET A 31 -23.81 -14.49 -13.17
C MET A 31 -25.12 -13.79 -13.56
N ALA A 32 -25.22 -12.47 -13.34
CA ALA A 32 -26.38 -11.69 -13.72
C ALA A 32 -26.60 -11.70 -15.25
N ALA A 33 -25.53 -11.53 -16.03
CA ALA A 33 -25.60 -11.58 -17.49
C ALA A 33 -26.03 -12.95 -18.01
N ILE A 34 -25.49 -14.03 -17.44
CA ILE A 34 -25.90 -15.41 -17.78
C ILE A 34 -27.40 -15.59 -17.51
N ASN A 35 -27.89 -15.14 -16.36
CA ASN A 35 -29.30 -15.27 -16.01
C ASN A 35 -30.22 -14.46 -16.94
N LEU A 36 -29.85 -13.21 -17.26
CA LEU A 36 -30.61 -12.37 -18.19
C LEU A 36 -30.65 -12.97 -19.60
N VAL A 37 -29.50 -13.40 -20.12
CA VAL A 37 -29.41 -14.03 -21.45
C VAL A 37 -30.22 -15.34 -21.50
N LYS A 38 -30.19 -16.13 -20.42
CA LYS A 38 -30.96 -17.38 -20.32
C LYS A 38 -32.47 -17.11 -20.39
N GLU A 39 -32.95 -16.13 -19.62
CA GLU A 39 -34.36 -15.73 -19.62
C GLU A 39 -34.82 -15.23 -21.00
N ASP A 40 -34.03 -14.35 -21.62
CA ASP A 40 -34.31 -13.80 -22.95
C ASP A 40 -34.33 -14.89 -24.03
N LEU A 41 -33.36 -15.81 -24.03
CA LEU A 41 -33.29 -16.89 -25.01
C LEU A 41 -34.49 -17.84 -24.91
N VAL A 42 -34.87 -18.25 -23.69
CA VAL A 42 -36.01 -19.16 -23.50
C VAL A 42 -37.32 -18.48 -23.87
N THR A 43 -37.49 -17.22 -23.46
CA THR A 43 -38.69 -16.42 -23.77
C THR A 43 -38.80 -16.15 -25.27
N ALA A 44 -37.70 -15.83 -25.95
CA ALA A 44 -37.67 -15.59 -27.40
C ALA A 44 -37.97 -16.86 -28.20
N GLU A 45 -37.39 -18.01 -27.80
CA GLU A 45 -37.69 -19.29 -28.44
C GLU A 45 -39.19 -19.63 -28.28
N PHE A 46 -39.75 -19.38 -27.10
CA PHE A 46 -41.16 -19.59 -26.84
C PHE A 46 -42.06 -18.70 -27.71
N ASN A 47 -41.84 -17.39 -27.67
CA ASN A 47 -42.66 -16.43 -28.40
C ASN A 47 -42.66 -16.71 -29.90
N ARG A 48 -41.56 -17.28 -30.42
CA ARG A 48 -41.46 -17.71 -31.81
C ARG A 48 -42.32 -18.95 -32.11
N LYS A 49 -42.39 -19.94 -31.22
CA LYS A 49 -43.10 -21.22 -31.45
C LYS A 49 -44.56 -21.21 -30.98
N PHE A 50 -44.90 -20.37 -30.01
CA PHE A 50 -46.23 -20.34 -29.39
C PHE A 50 -47.40 -20.12 -30.37
N PRO A 51 -47.31 -19.21 -31.36
CA PRO A 51 -48.41 -19.01 -32.31
C PRO A 51 -48.74 -20.29 -33.11
N ASP A 52 -47.70 -21.03 -33.54
CA ASP A 52 -47.89 -22.28 -34.29
C ASP A 52 -48.54 -23.36 -33.42
N ILE A 53 -48.12 -23.45 -32.15
CA ILE A 53 -48.69 -24.39 -31.16
C ILE A 53 -50.17 -24.07 -30.91
N LEU A 54 -50.52 -22.79 -30.75
CA LEU A 54 -51.89 -22.36 -30.49
C LEU A 54 -52.81 -22.68 -31.68
N VAL A 55 -52.36 -22.42 -32.91
CA VAL A 55 -53.12 -22.72 -34.14
C VAL A 55 -53.38 -24.21 -34.29
N ASP A 56 -52.39 -25.06 -34.03
CA ASP A 56 -52.58 -26.52 -34.09
C ASP A 56 -53.55 -27.00 -33.00
N TYR A 57 -53.44 -26.46 -31.78
CA TYR A 57 -54.34 -26.77 -30.66
C TYR A 57 -55.80 -26.40 -30.97
N GLU A 58 -56.05 -25.18 -31.46
CA GLU A 58 -57.41 -24.72 -31.83
C GLU A 58 -58.03 -25.55 -32.95
N ARG A 59 -57.21 -26.13 -33.83
CA ARG A 59 -57.64 -27.01 -34.92
C ARG A 59 -57.81 -28.48 -34.49
N GLY A 60 -57.66 -28.79 -33.20
CA GLY A 60 -57.73 -30.15 -32.67
C GLY A 60 -56.58 -31.05 -33.12
N ARG A 61 -55.48 -30.47 -33.59
CA ARG A 61 -54.27 -31.20 -33.98
C ARG A 61 -53.30 -31.26 -32.80
N THR A 62 -52.51 -32.31 -32.73
CA THR A 62 -51.42 -32.41 -31.75
C THR A 62 -50.28 -31.49 -32.18
N PRO A 63 -49.96 -30.43 -31.42
CA PRO A 63 -48.87 -29.51 -31.79
C PRO A 63 -47.53 -30.24 -31.79
N LYS A 64 -46.65 -29.87 -32.72
CA LYS A 64 -45.26 -30.36 -32.73
C LYS A 64 -44.47 -29.64 -31.65
N LEU A 65 -44.28 -30.32 -30.52
CA LEU A 65 -43.48 -29.83 -29.41
C LEU A 65 -42.06 -30.41 -29.50
N ASP A 66 -41.05 -29.66 -29.05
CA ASP A 66 -39.70 -30.21 -28.91
C ASP A 66 -39.67 -31.28 -27.80
N LEU A 67 -38.69 -32.18 -27.85
CA LEU A 67 -38.46 -33.18 -26.79
C LEU A 67 -38.43 -32.52 -25.40
N GLY A 68 -39.18 -33.10 -24.46
CA GLY A 68 -39.29 -32.59 -23.08
C GLY A 68 -40.16 -31.34 -22.92
N THR A 69 -40.86 -30.90 -23.98
CA THR A 69 -41.79 -29.77 -23.92
C THR A 69 -43.23 -30.25 -23.83
N GLN A 70 -43.98 -29.71 -22.88
CA GLN A 70 -45.40 -29.99 -22.64
C GLN A 70 -46.20 -28.69 -22.71
N PHE A 71 -47.43 -28.79 -23.20
CA PHE A 71 -48.34 -27.67 -23.34
C PHE A 71 -49.62 -27.94 -22.55
N TYR A 72 -50.01 -26.98 -21.72
CA TYR A 72 -51.24 -27.03 -20.92
C TYR A 72 -52.11 -25.82 -21.24
N SER A 73 -53.43 -26.00 -21.23
CA SER A 73 -54.40 -24.93 -21.44
C SER A 73 -55.47 -24.94 -20.34
N GLY A 74 -55.84 -23.75 -19.85
CA GLY A 74 -56.76 -23.63 -18.72
C GLY A 74 -56.10 -24.08 -17.41
N THR A 75 -56.92 -24.41 -16.41
CA THR A 75 -56.49 -24.85 -15.06
C THR A 75 -56.69 -26.34 -14.81
N GLU A 76 -57.35 -27.06 -15.72
CA GLU A 76 -57.66 -28.47 -15.57
C GLU A 76 -56.44 -29.36 -15.88
N GLY A 77 -56.13 -30.29 -14.97
CA GLY A 77 -55.03 -31.25 -15.14
C GLY A 77 -53.62 -30.66 -14.99
N LEU A 78 -53.50 -29.44 -14.44
CA LEU A 78 -52.19 -28.81 -14.19
C LEU A 78 -51.45 -29.48 -13.03
N PRO A 79 -50.18 -29.87 -13.24
CA PRO A 79 -49.29 -30.27 -12.16
C PRO A 79 -49.22 -29.24 -11.01
N TYR A 80 -49.02 -29.72 -9.78
CA TYR A 80 -49.01 -28.88 -8.56
C TYR A 80 -47.94 -27.76 -8.61
N TYR A 81 -46.81 -28.01 -9.27
CA TYR A 81 -45.73 -27.04 -9.44
C TYR A 81 -46.04 -25.95 -10.48
N LEU A 82 -47.21 -25.94 -11.10
CA LEU A 82 -47.60 -24.92 -12.07
C LEU A 82 -48.77 -24.04 -11.59
N GLN A 83 -49.21 -24.26 -10.35
CA GLN A 83 -50.25 -23.47 -9.71
C GLN A 83 -49.68 -22.13 -9.27
N ASP A 84 -50.50 -21.07 -9.34
CA ASP A 84 -50.17 -19.71 -8.87
C ASP A 84 -48.93 -19.05 -9.51
N LEU A 85 -48.64 -19.36 -10.77
CA LEU A 85 -47.59 -18.68 -11.52
C LEU A 85 -48.01 -17.28 -12.00
N GLU A 86 -47.07 -16.33 -11.96
CA GLU A 86 -47.26 -15.02 -12.56
C GLU A 86 -47.13 -15.09 -14.09
N PRO A 87 -47.82 -14.23 -14.86
CA PRO A 87 -47.64 -14.18 -16.31
C PRO A 87 -46.18 -13.84 -16.66
N GLY A 88 -45.59 -14.62 -17.56
CA GLY A 88 -44.18 -14.47 -17.95
C GLY A 88 -43.35 -15.73 -17.73
N PHE A 89 -42.04 -15.55 -17.71
CA PHE A 89 -41.08 -16.62 -17.48
C PHE A 89 -40.97 -16.94 -15.99
N ASN A 90 -41.10 -18.22 -15.68
CA ASN A 90 -41.00 -18.76 -14.34
C ASN A 90 -40.09 -20.00 -14.37
N GLU A 91 -39.15 -20.07 -13.44
CA GLU A 91 -38.37 -21.27 -13.19
C GLU A 91 -38.96 -22.01 -11.98
N VAL A 92 -39.46 -23.22 -12.19
CA VAL A 92 -40.07 -24.01 -11.11
C VAL A 92 -39.34 -25.32 -10.90
N LYS A 93 -39.09 -25.65 -9.63
CA LYS A 93 -38.45 -26.90 -9.24
C LYS A 93 -39.49 -27.87 -8.69
N SER A 94 -39.54 -29.07 -9.28
CA SER A 94 -40.24 -30.24 -8.72
C SER A 94 -39.24 -31.11 -7.95
N GLU A 95 -39.70 -32.15 -7.27
CA GLU A 95 -38.84 -33.01 -6.43
C GLU A 95 -37.69 -33.69 -7.17
N GLN A 96 -37.82 -33.91 -8.49
CA GLN A 96 -36.83 -34.64 -9.30
C GLN A 96 -36.30 -33.87 -10.53
N SER A 97 -36.97 -32.79 -10.95
CA SER A 97 -36.63 -32.04 -12.17
C SER A 97 -36.92 -30.54 -12.01
N SER A 98 -36.12 -29.70 -12.67
CA SER A 98 -36.40 -28.27 -12.85
C SER A 98 -37.13 -28.05 -14.17
N PHE A 99 -38.09 -27.13 -14.19
CA PHE A 99 -38.89 -26.79 -15.36
C PHE A 99 -38.79 -25.30 -15.65
N HIS A 100 -38.56 -24.95 -16.90
CA HIS A 100 -38.80 -23.60 -17.39
C HIS A 100 -40.25 -23.53 -17.87
N VAL A 101 -41.00 -22.60 -17.29
CA VAL A 101 -42.42 -22.44 -17.55
C VAL A 101 -42.65 -21.03 -18.08
N LEU A 102 -43.26 -20.91 -19.25
CA LEU A 102 -43.86 -19.65 -19.64
C LEU A 102 -45.37 -19.72 -19.46
N MET A 103 -45.92 -18.79 -18.67
CA MET A 103 -47.36 -18.63 -18.54
C MET A 103 -47.80 -17.37 -19.30
N ARG A 104 -48.81 -17.52 -20.15
CA ARG A 104 -49.44 -16.40 -20.87
C ARG A 104 -50.95 -16.51 -20.77
N LYS A 105 -51.64 -15.38 -20.69
CA LYS A 105 -53.10 -15.32 -20.83
C LYS A 105 -53.46 -14.84 -22.22
N GLU A 106 -54.33 -15.57 -22.91
CA GLU A 106 -54.92 -15.19 -24.18
C GLU A 106 -56.44 -15.33 -24.04
N GLN A 107 -57.20 -14.27 -24.34
CA GLN A 107 -58.66 -14.21 -24.16
C GLN A 107 -59.13 -14.71 -22.75
N GLU A 108 -58.48 -14.24 -21.67
CA GLU A 108 -58.74 -14.64 -20.28
C GLU A 108 -58.45 -16.12 -19.93
N ARG A 109 -57.94 -16.92 -20.88
CA ARG A 109 -57.54 -18.32 -20.64
C ARG A 109 -56.02 -18.41 -20.47
N PRO A 110 -55.52 -19.04 -19.39
CA PRO A 110 -54.09 -19.23 -19.20
C PRO A 110 -53.59 -20.40 -20.06
N PHE A 111 -52.41 -20.21 -20.65
CA PHE A 111 -51.66 -21.19 -21.41
C PHE A 111 -50.28 -21.32 -20.80
N TYR A 112 -49.84 -22.56 -20.63
CA TYR A 112 -48.56 -22.88 -20.04
C TYR A 112 -47.75 -23.70 -21.02
N LEU A 113 -46.52 -23.28 -21.25
CA LEU A 113 -45.54 -24.14 -21.89
C LEU A 113 -44.47 -24.48 -20.88
N VAL A 114 -44.29 -25.77 -20.68
CA VAL A 114 -43.45 -26.34 -19.66
C VAL A 114 -42.38 -27.13 -20.38
N ARG A 115 -41.13 -26.69 -20.26
CA ARG A 115 -40.00 -27.44 -20.77
C ARG A 115 -39.22 -28.01 -19.59
N GLU A 116 -39.09 -29.32 -19.56
CA GLU A 116 -38.21 -29.99 -18.60
C GLU A 116 -36.76 -29.60 -18.91
N GLN A 117 -36.08 -29.09 -17.89
CA GLN A 117 -34.64 -28.90 -17.95
C GLN A 117 -34.01 -30.30 -17.90
N THR A 118 -33.67 -30.84 -19.08
CA THR A 118 -32.78 -32.01 -19.17
C THR A 118 -31.47 -31.72 -18.44
N ASN A 119 -30.65 -32.74 -18.15
CA ASN A 119 -29.37 -32.68 -17.42
C ASN A 119 -28.33 -31.62 -17.89
N SER A 120 -28.68 -30.72 -18.81
CA SER A 120 -28.11 -29.38 -19.03
C SER A 120 -27.83 -28.59 -17.74
N GLY A 121 -28.47 -28.92 -16.62
CA GLY A 121 -28.05 -28.41 -15.29
C GLY A 121 -26.57 -28.68 -14.97
N GLN A 122 -25.95 -29.73 -15.55
CA GLN A 122 -24.51 -29.97 -15.41
C GLN A 122 -23.68 -28.85 -16.07
N HIS A 123 -24.07 -28.34 -17.24
CA HIS A 123 -23.33 -27.26 -17.91
C HIS A 123 -23.52 -25.91 -17.20
N GLU A 124 -24.72 -25.62 -16.70
CA GLU A 124 -24.99 -24.42 -15.89
C GLU A 124 -24.19 -24.45 -14.58
N ASN A 125 -24.16 -25.60 -13.89
CA ASN A 125 -23.36 -25.79 -12.68
C ASN A 125 -21.85 -25.66 -12.97
N LEU A 126 -21.36 -26.17 -14.10
CA LEU A 126 -19.96 -26.02 -14.50
C LEU A 126 -19.58 -24.56 -14.73
N LEU A 127 -20.44 -23.75 -15.38
CA LEU A 127 -20.20 -22.32 -15.54
C LEU A 127 -20.17 -21.59 -14.19
N GLN A 128 -21.14 -21.87 -13.31
CA GLN A 128 -21.19 -21.26 -11.98
C GLN A 128 -19.97 -21.64 -11.12
N ILE A 129 -19.59 -22.92 -11.12
CA ILE A 129 -18.38 -23.41 -10.43
C ILE A 129 -17.13 -22.75 -11.01
N THR A 130 -17.03 -22.59 -12.34
CA THR A 130 -15.89 -21.95 -13.00
C THR A 130 -15.76 -20.49 -12.58
N VAL A 131 -16.87 -19.75 -12.50
CA VAL A 131 -16.89 -18.35 -12.04
C VAL A 131 -16.47 -18.24 -10.57
N ILE A 132 -17.02 -19.10 -9.69
CA ILE A 132 -16.66 -19.12 -8.26
C ILE A 132 -15.19 -19.53 -8.06
N ALA A 133 -14.74 -20.57 -8.77
CA ALA A 133 -13.34 -21.01 -8.73
C ALA A 133 -12.40 -19.91 -9.23
N GLY A 134 -12.77 -19.20 -10.31
CA GLY A 134 -12.03 -18.05 -10.82
C GLY A 134 -11.94 -16.91 -9.82
N PHE A 135 -13.03 -16.62 -9.09
CA PHE A 135 -13.03 -15.65 -8.00
C PHE A 135 -12.03 -16.04 -6.90
N PHE A 136 -12.10 -17.26 -6.36
CA PHE A 136 -11.16 -17.69 -5.32
C PHE A 136 -9.71 -17.74 -5.82
N LEU A 137 -9.49 -18.20 -7.06
CA LEU A 137 -8.17 -18.20 -7.69
C LEU A 137 -7.59 -16.79 -7.79
N SER A 138 -8.41 -15.80 -8.15
CA SER A 138 -7.98 -14.39 -8.23
C SER A 138 -7.58 -13.82 -6.87
N VAL A 139 -8.30 -14.17 -5.80
CA VAL A 139 -7.97 -13.75 -4.42
C VAL A 139 -6.66 -14.39 -3.96
N ILE A 140 -6.46 -15.69 -4.23
CA ILE A 140 -5.20 -16.39 -3.93
C ILE A 140 -4.04 -15.78 -4.71
N ALA A 141 -4.22 -15.53 -6.01
CA ALA A 141 -3.21 -14.89 -6.85
C ALA A 141 -2.86 -13.48 -6.32
N SER A 142 -3.86 -12.72 -5.88
CA SER A 142 -3.66 -11.41 -5.27
C SER A 142 -2.87 -11.47 -3.97
N LEU A 143 -3.13 -12.45 -3.11
CA LEU A 143 -2.34 -12.69 -1.90
C LEU A 143 -0.86 -12.97 -2.24
N ILE A 144 -0.61 -13.82 -3.22
CA ILE A 144 0.76 -14.16 -3.66
C ILE A 144 1.47 -12.92 -4.22
N LEU A 145 0.83 -12.19 -5.12
CA LEU A 145 1.38 -10.97 -5.71
C LEU A 145 1.61 -9.87 -4.67
N GLY A 146 0.69 -9.70 -3.71
CA GLY A 146 0.85 -8.76 -2.60
C GLY A 146 2.07 -9.08 -1.74
N ILE A 147 2.27 -10.36 -1.39
CA ILE A 147 3.46 -10.81 -0.65
C ILE A 147 4.74 -10.58 -1.45
N MET A 148 4.75 -10.87 -2.76
CA MET A 148 5.89 -10.61 -3.64
C MET A 148 6.24 -9.12 -3.70
N MET A 149 5.22 -8.25 -3.81
CA MET A 149 5.40 -6.80 -3.88
C MET A 149 5.98 -6.24 -2.59
N ILE A 150 5.50 -6.69 -1.43
CA ILE A 150 6.05 -6.29 -0.12
C ILE A 150 7.54 -6.67 -0.01
N ARG A 151 7.90 -7.88 -0.45
CA ARG A 151 9.29 -8.35 -0.40
C ARG A 151 10.21 -7.58 -1.34
N ARG A 152 9.71 -7.19 -2.52
CA ARG A 152 10.53 -6.54 -3.55
C ARG A 152 10.64 -5.04 -3.37
N ILE A 153 9.60 -4.36 -2.90
CA ILE A 153 9.52 -2.89 -2.86
C ILE A 153 9.65 -2.35 -1.43
N ILE A 154 8.89 -2.91 -0.48
CA ILE A 154 8.82 -2.35 0.89
C ILE A 154 10.01 -2.79 1.74
N ALA A 155 10.48 -4.04 1.57
CA ALA A 155 11.57 -4.58 2.38
C ALA A 155 12.89 -3.79 2.22
N PRO A 156 13.33 -3.39 1.00
CA PRO A 156 14.50 -2.52 0.84
C PRO A 156 14.35 -1.17 1.53
N VAL A 157 13.19 -0.51 1.41
CA VAL A 157 12.94 0.78 2.06
C VAL A 157 13.02 0.65 3.58
N LYS A 158 12.41 -0.39 4.16
CA LYS A 158 12.48 -0.63 5.60
C LYS A 158 13.92 -0.88 6.07
N ARG A 159 14.68 -1.69 5.33
CA ARG A 159 16.11 -1.91 5.63
C ARG A 159 16.89 -0.60 5.61
N LEU A 160 16.62 0.29 4.65
CA LEU A 160 17.28 1.58 4.57
C LEU A 160 16.91 2.47 5.76
N THR A 161 15.63 2.53 6.12
CA THR A 161 15.16 3.26 7.31
C THR A 161 15.83 2.72 8.58
N ASP A 162 15.87 1.40 8.75
CA ASP A 162 16.50 0.77 9.92
C ASP A 162 18.02 1.03 9.94
N GLN A 163 18.68 1.03 8.78
CA GLN A 163 20.11 1.37 8.67
C GLN A 163 20.40 2.84 8.99
N VAL A 164 19.52 3.76 8.60
CA VAL A 164 19.65 5.20 8.93
C VAL A 164 19.34 5.43 10.41
N HIS A 165 18.31 4.80 10.97
CA HIS A 165 17.91 4.99 12.36
C HIS A 165 18.91 4.41 13.36
N ASN A 166 19.42 3.20 13.08
CA ASN A 166 20.39 2.53 13.93
C ASN A 166 21.84 2.97 13.66
N ARG A 167 22.05 4.01 12.85
CA ARG A 167 23.36 4.63 12.64
C ARG A 167 23.67 5.49 13.88
N GLU A 168 23.93 4.82 15.02
CA GLU A 168 24.07 5.44 16.34
C GLU A 168 25.20 6.48 16.41
N LYS A 169 26.18 6.41 15.52
CA LYS A 169 27.18 7.46 15.35
C LYS A 169 27.50 7.58 13.87
N LEU A 170 27.77 8.81 13.43
CA LEU A 170 28.40 9.16 12.14
C LEU A 170 29.83 8.59 12.08
N LEU A 171 30.01 7.28 12.33
CA LEU A 171 31.29 6.61 12.26
C LEU A 171 31.84 6.85 10.86
N LEU A 172 32.98 7.52 10.79
CA LEU A 172 33.68 7.82 9.54
C LEU A 172 33.96 6.54 8.72
N ASP A 173 34.07 5.39 9.40
CA ASP A 173 34.38 4.09 8.79
C ASP A 173 33.17 3.24 8.40
N ALA A 174 31.95 3.68 8.69
CA ALA A 174 30.80 2.85 8.38
C ALA A 174 30.53 2.84 6.85
N PRO A 175 30.32 1.68 6.23
CA PRO A 175 30.20 1.57 4.76
C PRO A 175 29.01 2.40 4.23
N PRO A 176 29.09 2.87 2.97
CA PRO A 176 28.02 3.64 2.35
C PRO A 176 26.74 2.82 2.28
N LEU A 177 25.62 3.44 2.63
CA LEU A 177 24.29 2.81 2.64
C LEU A 177 23.96 2.26 1.26
N SER A 178 24.32 2.98 0.20
CA SER A 178 24.06 2.61 -1.20
C SER A 178 24.66 1.27 -1.64
N SER A 179 25.72 0.76 -0.97
CA SER A 179 26.38 -0.50 -1.33
C SER A 179 25.45 -1.73 -1.27
N GLY A 180 24.41 -1.69 -0.45
CA GLY A 180 23.45 -2.78 -0.27
C GLY A 180 22.22 -2.71 -1.19
N TYR A 181 22.12 -1.73 -2.08
CA TYR A 181 20.92 -1.47 -2.88
C TYR A 181 21.20 -1.50 -4.39
N THR A 182 20.18 -1.88 -5.16
CA THR A 182 20.23 -1.84 -6.63
C THR A 182 20.13 -0.38 -7.10
N ASN A 183 20.53 -0.08 -8.33
CA ASN A 183 20.44 1.27 -8.91
C ASN A 183 19.00 1.65 -9.34
N ASP A 184 18.06 1.49 -8.42
CA ASP A 184 16.65 1.87 -8.53
C ASP A 184 16.35 3.11 -7.67
N GLU A 185 15.06 3.43 -7.48
CA GLU A 185 14.63 4.56 -6.65
C GLU A 185 15.15 4.47 -5.20
N VAL A 186 15.22 3.26 -4.64
CA VAL A 186 15.71 3.03 -3.27
C VAL A 186 17.21 3.22 -3.21
N GLY A 187 17.96 2.72 -4.21
CA GLY A 187 19.39 2.96 -4.31
C GLY A 187 19.75 4.43 -4.49
N ARG A 188 19.00 5.17 -5.32
CA ARG A 188 19.17 6.61 -5.47
C ARG A 188 18.90 7.37 -4.18
N LEU A 189 17.90 6.96 -3.41
CA LEU A 189 17.63 7.52 -2.09
C LEU A 189 18.78 7.24 -1.12
N ALA A 190 19.32 6.01 -1.12
CA ALA A 190 20.49 5.66 -0.31
C ALA A 190 21.73 6.51 -0.67
N GLN A 191 21.99 6.73 -1.96
CA GLN A 191 23.07 7.63 -2.43
C GLN A 191 22.86 9.08 -1.98
N ALA A 192 21.62 9.57 -1.97
CA ALA A 192 21.33 10.92 -1.47
C ALA A 192 21.59 11.05 0.04
N PHE A 193 21.27 10.01 0.82
CA PHE A 193 21.64 9.93 2.24
C PHE A 193 23.15 9.91 2.43
N ASP A 194 23.88 9.07 1.69
CA ASP A 194 25.34 9.00 1.74
C ASP A 194 25.98 10.37 1.47
N ARG A 195 25.48 11.10 0.45
CA ARG A 195 25.95 12.45 0.14
C ARG A 195 25.67 13.44 1.26
N THR A 196 24.49 13.39 1.86
CA THR A 196 24.10 14.29 2.96
C THR A 196 24.93 14.03 4.22
N ILE A 197 25.18 12.75 4.53
CA ILE A 197 26.06 12.32 5.62
C ILE A 197 27.48 12.81 5.36
N GLY A 198 28.00 12.65 4.15
CA GLY A 198 29.34 13.13 3.78
C GLY A 198 29.48 14.65 3.92
N MET A 199 28.48 15.42 3.47
CA MET A 199 28.47 16.88 3.66
C MET A 199 28.46 17.29 5.14
N LEU A 200 27.69 16.58 5.96
CA LEU A 200 27.64 16.82 7.40
C LEU A 200 28.99 16.50 8.06
N GLN A 201 29.59 15.37 7.72
CA GLN A 201 30.92 14.97 8.22
C GLN A 201 31.99 15.99 7.85
N GLU A 202 32.02 16.44 6.59
CA GLU A 202 32.95 17.50 6.18
C GLU A 202 32.72 18.81 6.95
N SER A 203 31.46 19.17 7.21
CA SER A 203 31.13 20.38 7.97
C SER A 203 31.62 20.28 9.41
N LEU A 204 31.39 19.14 10.07
CA LEU A 204 31.85 18.89 11.45
C LEU A 204 33.38 18.88 11.53
N LEU A 205 34.05 18.25 10.56
CA LEU A 205 35.51 18.24 10.49
C LEU A 205 36.07 19.66 10.29
N ARG A 206 35.45 20.47 9.43
CA ARG A 206 35.82 21.88 9.26
C ARG A 206 35.62 22.69 10.55
N GLU A 207 34.53 22.48 11.27
CA GLU A 207 34.25 23.16 12.54
C GLU A 207 35.28 22.79 13.62
N SER A 208 35.65 21.51 13.71
CA SER A 208 36.67 21.02 14.65
C SER A 208 38.06 21.60 14.35
N LEU A 209 38.49 21.55 13.08
CA LEU A 209 39.76 22.16 12.66
C LEU A 209 39.78 23.67 12.90
N PHE A 210 38.73 24.38 12.52
CA PHE A 210 38.62 25.82 12.74
C PHE A 210 38.69 26.18 14.24
N THR A 211 38.00 25.43 15.10
CA THR A 211 38.03 25.62 16.55
C THR A 211 39.45 25.43 17.09
N SER A 212 40.16 24.40 16.61
CA SER A 212 41.55 24.14 16.98
C SER A 212 42.47 25.29 16.55
N ASP A 213 42.38 25.71 15.29
CA ASP A 213 43.25 26.75 14.73
C ASP A 213 43.01 28.11 15.41
N VAL A 214 41.76 28.51 15.61
CA VAL A 214 41.41 29.76 16.32
C VAL A 214 41.95 29.76 17.74
N SER A 215 41.94 28.62 18.43
CA SER A 215 42.53 28.50 19.77
C SER A 215 44.01 28.89 19.79
N HIS A 216 44.75 28.41 18.79
CA HIS A 216 46.19 28.65 18.69
C HIS A 216 46.52 30.07 18.23
N GLU A 217 45.78 30.58 17.24
CA GLU A 217 45.97 31.92 16.70
C GLU A 217 45.58 33.05 17.68
N LEU A 218 44.65 32.80 18.62
CA LEU A 218 44.29 33.78 19.65
C LEU A 218 45.24 33.75 20.87
N ARG A 219 45.80 32.59 21.22
CA ARG A 219 46.70 32.45 22.40
C ARG A 219 47.99 33.27 22.23
N THR A 220 48.57 33.26 21.04
CA THR A 220 49.83 33.95 20.73
C THR A 220 49.75 35.46 20.93
N PRO A 221 48.82 36.21 20.31
CA PRO A 221 48.71 37.66 20.50
C PRO A 221 48.33 38.04 21.95
N LEU A 222 47.48 37.24 22.63
CA LEU A 222 47.18 37.47 24.06
C LEU A 222 48.43 37.33 24.92
N MET A 223 49.30 36.35 24.64
CA MET A 223 50.58 36.18 25.33
C MET A 223 51.54 37.36 25.08
N VAL A 224 51.57 37.90 23.85
CA VAL A 224 52.37 39.09 23.51
C VAL A 224 51.88 40.33 24.25
N ILE A 225 50.56 40.57 24.31
CA ILE A 225 49.98 41.70 25.05
C ILE A 225 50.31 41.58 26.53
N LYS A 226 50.13 40.39 27.11
CA LYS A 226 50.46 40.12 28.52
C LYS A 226 51.94 40.37 28.82
N SER A 227 52.85 39.80 28.02
CA SER A 227 54.31 39.99 28.17
C SER A 227 54.71 41.45 28.05
N SER A 228 54.12 42.18 27.10
CA SER A 228 54.37 43.61 26.93
C SER A 228 53.91 44.42 28.14
N CYS A 229 52.75 44.09 28.72
CA CYS A 229 52.27 44.73 29.95
C CYS A 229 53.19 44.43 31.14
N GLU A 230 53.65 43.19 31.29
CA GLU A 230 54.58 42.77 32.35
C GLU A 230 55.94 43.50 32.23
N LEU A 231 56.49 43.61 31.02
CA LEU A 231 57.73 44.35 30.74
C LEU A 231 57.59 45.85 31.02
N LEU A 232 56.45 46.44 30.67
CA LEU A 232 56.18 47.85 30.98
C LEU A 232 56.10 48.07 32.48
N ILE A 233 55.35 47.24 33.23
CA ILE A 233 55.25 47.36 34.70
C ILE A 233 56.61 47.21 35.40
N ALA A 234 57.53 46.42 34.84
CA ALA A 234 58.87 46.22 35.39
C ALA A 234 59.81 47.44 35.26
N LYS A 235 59.45 48.48 34.49
CA LYS A 235 60.23 49.73 34.43
C LYS A 235 59.94 50.62 35.64
N ASP A 236 60.99 51.09 36.31
CA ASP A 236 60.93 51.79 37.60
C ASP A 236 60.46 53.27 37.53
N GLN A 237 59.99 53.75 36.37
CA GLN A 237 59.67 55.17 36.10
C GLN A 237 58.26 55.40 35.51
N LEU A 238 57.23 54.67 35.98
CA LEU A 238 55.84 54.92 35.56
C LEU A 238 55.11 55.83 36.55
N ASP A 239 54.34 56.78 36.01
CA ASP A 239 53.37 57.52 36.81
C ASP A 239 52.17 56.62 37.19
N ASN A 240 51.47 56.99 38.26
CA ASN A 240 50.35 56.20 38.79
C ASN A 240 49.23 55.99 37.76
N TYR A 241 48.98 57.00 36.90
CA TYR A 241 47.96 56.92 35.87
C TYR A 241 48.30 55.85 34.81
N THR A 242 49.52 55.83 34.28
CA THR A 242 49.93 54.84 33.27
C THR A 242 49.95 53.43 33.87
N ARG A 243 50.42 53.27 35.11
CA ARG A 243 50.37 51.96 35.80
C ARG A 243 48.94 51.43 35.90
N GLN A 244 47.97 52.26 36.29
CA GLN A 244 46.57 51.86 36.38
C GLN A 244 45.97 51.47 35.02
N ARG A 245 46.40 52.13 33.93
CA ARG A 245 45.98 51.79 32.57
C ARG A 245 46.54 50.45 32.11
N ILE A 246 47.81 50.16 32.38
CA ILE A 246 48.42 48.86 32.05
C ILE A 246 47.73 47.73 32.83
N ASP A 247 47.43 47.94 34.10
CA ASP A 247 46.71 46.93 34.91
C ASP A 247 45.30 46.65 34.37
N THR A 248 44.61 47.70 33.90
CA THR A 248 43.31 47.56 33.21
C THR A 248 43.43 46.70 31.94
N ILE A 249 44.45 46.94 31.11
CA ILE A 249 44.71 46.17 29.88
C ILE A 249 45.02 44.69 30.21
N ASN A 250 45.84 44.46 31.23
CA ASN A 250 46.22 43.12 31.66
C ASN A 250 45.00 42.34 32.19
N LYS A 251 44.12 43.00 32.95
CA LYS A 251 42.85 42.43 33.41
C LYS A 251 41.94 42.09 32.23
N ALA A 252 41.73 43.01 31.29
CA ALA A 252 40.91 42.75 30.11
C ALA A 252 41.46 41.61 29.24
N THR A 253 42.79 41.51 29.10
CA THR A 253 43.44 40.42 28.35
C THR A 253 43.19 39.06 29.01
N ARG A 254 43.22 39.01 30.35
CA ARG A 254 42.89 37.81 31.11
C ARG A 254 41.42 37.40 30.97
N GLU A 255 40.51 38.35 31.06
CA GLU A 255 39.06 38.11 30.86
C GLU A 255 38.78 37.56 29.45
N ILE A 256 39.42 38.11 28.42
CA ILE A 256 39.31 37.61 27.04
C ILE A 256 39.86 36.18 26.94
N GLN A 257 41.00 35.89 27.57
CA GLN A 257 41.59 34.56 27.54
C GLN A 257 40.68 33.51 28.22
N GLU A 258 40.09 33.84 29.36
CA GLU A 258 39.13 32.97 30.06
C GLU A 258 37.87 32.72 29.22
N LEU A 259 37.34 33.76 28.54
CA LEU A 259 36.20 33.63 27.61
C LEU A 259 36.51 32.72 26.42
N VAL A 260 37.68 32.90 25.82
CA VAL A 260 38.14 32.08 24.69
C VAL A 260 38.27 30.62 25.12
N ASP A 261 38.94 30.36 26.24
CA ASP A 261 39.07 29.00 26.78
C ASP A 261 37.70 28.36 27.09
N ALA A 262 36.74 29.13 27.64
CA ALA A 262 35.38 28.66 27.90
C ALA A 262 34.62 28.29 26.61
N PHE A 263 34.65 29.14 25.58
CA PHE A 263 33.99 28.85 24.30
C PHE A 263 34.62 27.66 23.58
N LEU A 264 35.93 27.53 23.61
CA LEU A 264 36.64 26.39 23.01
C LEU A 264 36.37 25.08 23.75
N THR A 265 36.22 25.15 25.09
CA THR A 265 35.82 24.00 25.89
C THR A 265 34.40 23.54 25.55
N LEU A 266 33.46 24.48 25.33
CA LEU A 266 32.10 24.17 24.86
C LEU A 266 32.09 23.57 23.45
N ALA A 267 32.95 24.05 22.56
CA ALA A 267 33.07 23.53 21.21
C ALA A 267 33.67 22.10 21.19
N ARG A 268 34.69 21.83 22.02
CA ARG A 268 35.32 20.49 22.15
C ARG A 268 34.51 19.49 22.98
N GLY A 269 33.73 19.95 23.95
CA GLY A 269 32.92 19.07 24.82
C GLY A 269 31.88 18.25 24.06
N LYS A 270 31.48 18.69 22.85
CA LYS A 270 30.68 17.89 21.92
C LYS A 270 31.42 16.69 21.33
N ASP A 271 32.75 16.76 21.22
CA ASP A 271 33.59 15.68 20.67
C ASP A 271 33.99 14.67 21.76
N THR A 272 34.24 15.11 23.01
CA THR A 272 34.77 14.23 24.07
C THR A 272 33.74 13.25 24.65
N GLU A 273 32.44 13.61 24.72
CA GLU A 273 31.39 12.64 25.10
C GLU A 273 31.24 11.49 24.08
N GLN A 274 31.66 11.70 22.83
CA GLN A 274 31.56 10.69 21.78
C GLN A 274 32.67 9.63 21.85
N GLU A 275 33.85 9.97 22.38
CA GLU A 275 35.03 9.09 22.45
C GLU A 275 35.02 8.18 23.70
N SER A 276 34.49 8.66 24.84
CA SER A 276 34.33 7.84 26.06
C SER A 276 33.29 6.72 25.91
N ALA A 277 32.29 6.89 25.05
CA ALA A 277 31.27 5.87 24.76
C ALA A 277 31.71 4.81 23.72
N SER A 278 32.94 4.88 23.20
CA SER A 278 33.54 3.83 22.33
C SER A 278 34.55 2.93 23.04
N LEU A 279 34.86 3.21 24.31
CA LEU A 279 35.85 2.48 25.11
C LEU A 279 35.24 1.77 26.33
N THR A 280 33.91 1.67 26.42
CA THR A 280 33.19 0.88 27.43
C THR A 280 32.31 -0.14 26.74
#